data_AF-W4LLB0-F1
#
_entry.id   AF-W4LLB0-F1
#
_cell.length_a   1.000
_cell.length_b   1.000
_cell.length_c   1.000
_cell.angle_alpha   90.00
_cell.angle_beta   90.00
_cell.angle_gamma   90.00
#
_symmetry.space_group_name_H-M   'P 1'
#
loop_
_entity.id
_entity.type
_entity.pdbx_description
1 polymer ?
#
loop_
_entity_poly.entity_id
_entity_poly.type
_entity_poly.pdbx_seq_one_letter_code
_entity_poly.pdbx_strand_id
1 'polypeptide(L)'
;MLAIVGIGLMVLPVSAGTIGENVGKLGLSSEKLVEFGDLIYNTEGANTCLKCHGKGGVGGDQAGAANLQKPKTWVSYQALGGDEAMAANKEEFLAKMEAALHYLINKGGTTWNQRFEKTHKGIAYEWAGVKNADGKEVDKYDSMMKGATTGPMKKKLKDLKKQLEADGKKLKNKDVAEVAAVAAYEYVKSFDTEGVFK
;
A
#
# COMPACT_ATOMS: atom_id res chain seq x y z
N MET A 1 6.53 51.49 28.01
CA MET A 1 6.00 50.79 26.83
C MET A 1 6.12 49.30 27.10
N LEU A 2 4.99 48.62 27.33
CA LEU A 2 4.94 47.16 27.54
C LEU A 2 4.76 46.49 26.17
N ALA A 3 5.76 45.73 25.73
CA ALA A 3 5.62 44.88 24.54
C ALA A 3 5.05 43.53 24.98
N ILE A 4 3.76 43.33 24.75
CA ILE A 4 3.12 42.01 24.86
C ILE A 4 3.53 41.20 23.63
N VAL A 5 4.46 40.27 23.81
CA VAL A 5 4.79 39.26 22.80
C VAL A 5 3.68 38.24 22.80
N GLY A 6 2.75 38.37 21.86
CA GLY A 6 1.74 37.35 21.58
C GLY A 6 2.42 36.12 21.01
N ILE A 7 2.56 35.08 21.82
CA ILE A 7 2.92 33.74 21.36
C ILE A 7 1.71 33.21 20.61
N GLY A 8 1.72 33.39 19.28
CA GLY A 8 0.78 32.72 18.40
C GLY A 8 0.99 31.22 18.52
N LEU A 9 0.02 30.53 19.13
CA LEU A 9 -0.10 29.08 19.02
C LEU A 9 -0.29 28.76 17.53
N MET A 10 0.79 28.40 16.83
CA MET A 10 0.67 27.73 15.54
C MET A 10 0.07 26.36 15.83
N VAL A 11 -1.24 26.24 15.65
CA VAL A 11 -1.88 24.93 15.50
C VAL A 11 -1.40 24.40 14.16
N LEU A 12 -0.29 23.66 14.18
CA LEU A 12 0.12 22.88 13.02
C LEU A 12 -1.05 21.94 12.69
N PRO A 13 -1.54 21.91 11.44
CA PRO A 13 -2.53 20.91 11.06
C PRO A 13 -1.89 19.55 11.34
N VAL A 14 -2.50 18.78 12.24
CA VAL A 14 -2.16 17.37 12.41
C VAL A 14 -2.42 16.72 11.06
N SER A 15 -1.37 16.55 10.25
CA SER A 15 -1.47 15.74 9.04
C SER A 15 -1.98 14.39 9.49
N ALA A 16 -3.18 14.03 9.05
CA ALA A 16 -3.66 12.66 9.23
C ALA A 16 -2.54 11.75 8.72
N GLY A 17 -2.03 10.88 9.60
CA GLY A 17 -0.87 10.08 9.29
C GLY A 17 -1.11 9.22 8.06
N THR A 18 -0.03 8.76 7.45
CA THR A 18 -0.12 7.78 6.36
C THR A 18 -0.88 6.54 6.84
N ILE A 19 -1.36 5.72 5.90
CA ILE A 19 -2.03 4.44 6.22
C ILE A 19 -1.15 3.60 7.17
N GLY A 20 0.17 3.55 6.91
CA GLY A 20 1.12 2.84 7.76
C GLY A 20 1.19 3.41 9.17
N GLU A 21 1.28 4.73 9.33
CA GLU A 21 1.31 5.38 10.65
C GLU A 21 0.02 5.16 11.46
N ASN A 22 -1.13 5.17 10.80
CA ASN A 22 -2.42 4.92 11.47
C ASN A 22 -2.50 3.48 11.99
N VAL A 23 -2.03 2.51 11.20
CA VAL A 23 -1.99 1.10 11.60
C VAL A 23 -0.90 0.84 12.64
N GLY A 24 0.25 1.47 12.52
CA GLY A 24 1.37 1.33 13.47
C GLY A 24 0.98 1.70 14.91
N LYS A 25 0.13 2.72 15.09
CA LYS A 25 -0.43 3.11 16.41
C LYS A 25 -1.27 2.03 17.06
N LEU A 26 -1.72 1.02 16.32
CA LEU A 26 -2.47 -0.10 16.88
C LEU A 26 -1.57 -1.09 17.62
N GLY A 27 -0.26 -1.08 17.38
CA GLY A 27 0.70 -1.97 18.04
C GLY A 27 0.48 -3.45 17.70
N LEU A 28 0.06 -3.75 16.47
CA LEU A 28 -0.03 -5.13 15.97
C LEU A 28 1.40 -5.61 15.66
N SER A 29 1.72 -6.87 16.00
CA SER A 29 3.02 -7.44 15.65
C SER A 29 3.13 -7.73 14.16
N SER A 30 4.35 -7.82 13.65
CA SER A 30 4.61 -8.16 12.24
C SER A 30 4.04 -9.52 11.88
N GLU A 31 4.15 -10.52 12.77
CA GLU A 31 3.58 -11.85 12.56
C GLU A 31 2.06 -11.80 12.41
N LYS A 32 1.39 -10.97 13.22
CA LYS A 32 -0.07 -10.79 13.14
C LYS A 32 -0.47 -10.10 11.83
N LEU A 33 0.30 -9.11 11.38
CA LEU A 33 0.07 -8.45 10.10
C LEU A 33 0.27 -9.42 8.93
N VAL A 34 1.26 -10.31 8.99
CA VAL A 34 1.48 -11.36 7.98
C VAL A 34 0.33 -12.37 7.97
N GLU A 35 -0.17 -12.82 9.13
CA GLU A 35 -1.32 -13.71 9.25
C GLU A 35 -2.59 -13.08 8.64
N PHE A 36 -2.87 -11.82 8.96
CA PHE A 36 -3.95 -11.08 8.34
C PHE A 36 -3.73 -10.89 6.84
N GLY A 37 -2.49 -10.65 6.42
CA GLY A 37 -2.12 -10.48 5.03
C GLY A 37 -2.39 -11.73 4.20
N ASP A 38 -2.04 -12.89 4.74
CA ASP A 38 -2.34 -14.20 4.14
C ASP A 38 -3.85 -14.38 3.93
N LEU A 39 -4.66 -14.11 4.97
CA LEU A 39 -6.12 -14.17 4.91
C LEU A 39 -6.70 -13.25 3.84
N ILE A 40 -6.18 -12.03 3.73
CA ILE A 40 -6.65 -11.01 2.78
C ILE A 40 -6.21 -11.38 1.36
N TYR A 41 -4.94 -11.70 1.15
CA TYR A 41 -4.36 -12.01 -0.15
C TYR A 41 -5.03 -13.23 -0.79
N ASN A 42 -5.16 -14.32 -0.05
CA ASN A 42 -5.71 -15.60 -0.52
C ASN A 42 -7.24 -15.63 -0.56
N THR A 43 -7.89 -14.47 -0.55
CA THR A 43 -9.33 -14.38 -0.76
C THR A 43 -9.66 -14.76 -2.20
N GLU A 44 -10.52 -15.76 -2.39
CA GLU A 44 -11.02 -16.14 -3.71
C GLU A 44 -12.06 -15.15 -4.25
N GLY A 45 -12.15 -15.07 -5.57
CA GLY A 45 -13.16 -14.28 -6.28
C GLY A 45 -12.56 -13.36 -7.33
N ALA A 46 -13.43 -12.79 -8.17
CA ALA A 46 -13.02 -11.83 -9.20
C ALA A 46 -12.46 -10.54 -8.57
N ASN A 47 -11.43 -9.95 -9.18
CA ASN A 47 -10.79 -8.72 -8.70
C ASN A 47 -10.19 -8.83 -7.28
N THR A 48 -9.65 -10.00 -6.93
CA THR A 48 -8.89 -10.25 -5.70
C THR A 48 -7.39 -10.30 -5.98
N CYS A 49 -6.57 -10.13 -4.94
CA CYS A 49 -5.11 -10.25 -5.05
C CYS A 49 -4.71 -11.62 -5.61
N LEU A 50 -5.27 -12.70 -5.03
CA LEU A 50 -5.05 -14.07 -5.50
C LEU A 50 -5.42 -14.26 -6.97
N LYS A 51 -6.57 -13.75 -7.42
CA LYS A 51 -6.99 -13.91 -8.83
C LYS A 51 -6.06 -13.18 -9.79
N CYS A 52 -5.62 -11.97 -9.42
CA CYS A 52 -4.77 -11.16 -10.30
C CYS A 52 -3.32 -11.63 -10.32
N HIS A 53 -2.76 -11.95 -9.15
CA HIS A 53 -1.34 -12.20 -9.00
C HIS A 53 -1.00 -13.68 -8.80
N GLY A 54 -1.96 -14.56 -8.51
CA GLY A 54 -1.72 -15.98 -8.30
C GLY A 54 -1.17 -16.32 -6.91
N LYS A 55 -1.12 -17.61 -6.58
CA LYS A 55 -0.57 -18.06 -5.29
C LYS A 55 0.95 -17.84 -5.30
N GLY A 56 1.48 -17.20 -4.26
CA GLY A 56 2.92 -16.89 -4.18
C GLY A 56 3.36 -15.70 -5.04
N GLY A 57 2.43 -14.89 -5.53
CA GLY A 57 2.73 -13.62 -6.19
C GLY A 57 2.94 -13.68 -7.70
N VAL A 58 2.79 -14.83 -8.33
CA VAL A 58 2.92 -14.99 -9.78
C VAL A 58 1.89 -15.97 -10.37
N GLY A 59 1.59 -15.83 -11.65
CA GLY A 59 0.75 -16.78 -12.40
C GLY A 59 -0.75 -16.62 -12.17
N GLY A 60 -1.20 -15.44 -11.80
CA GLY A 60 -2.63 -15.11 -11.77
C GLY A 60 -3.23 -14.93 -13.16
N ASP A 61 -4.55 -14.75 -13.20
CA ASP A 61 -5.33 -14.75 -14.44
C ASP A 61 -5.43 -13.37 -15.10
N GLN A 62 -4.95 -12.32 -14.43
CA GLN A 62 -5.01 -10.96 -14.95
C GLN A 62 -3.76 -10.68 -15.80
N ALA A 63 -3.95 -10.57 -17.11
CA ALA A 63 -2.90 -10.10 -18.02
C ALA A 63 -2.36 -8.72 -17.58
N GLY A 64 -1.05 -8.53 -17.66
CA GLY A 64 -0.39 -7.31 -17.21
C GLY A 64 -0.31 -7.13 -15.69
N ALA A 65 -0.78 -8.09 -14.88
CA ALA A 65 -0.58 -8.04 -13.44
C ALA A 65 0.90 -8.13 -13.08
N ALA A 66 1.33 -7.34 -12.10
CA ALA A 66 2.70 -7.35 -11.62
C ALA A 66 3.10 -8.73 -11.09
N ASN A 67 4.30 -9.20 -11.45
CA ASN A 67 4.93 -10.31 -10.77
C ASN A 67 5.40 -9.84 -9.39
N LEU A 68 4.68 -10.24 -8.34
CA LEU A 68 4.97 -9.79 -6.98
C LEU A 68 6.25 -10.40 -6.39
N GLN A 69 6.90 -11.33 -7.09
CA GLN A 69 8.21 -11.85 -6.70
C GLN A 69 9.37 -10.96 -7.15
N LYS A 70 9.11 -10.00 -8.06
CA LYS A 70 10.09 -9.15 -8.71
C LYS A 70 9.79 -7.66 -8.51
N PRO A 71 9.98 -7.11 -7.29
CA PRO A 71 9.64 -5.72 -7.00
C PRO A 71 10.31 -4.70 -7.90
N LYS A 72 11.51 -5.00 -8.44
CA LYS A 72 12.21 -4.07 -9.35
C LYS A 72 11.46 -3.85 -10.66
N THR A 73 10.59 -4.78 -11.06
CA THR A 73 9.76 -4.63 -12.27
C THR A 73 8.44 -3.92 -11.99
N TRP A 74 8.16 -3.51 -10.75
CA TRP A 74 6.89 -2.85 -10.43
C TRP A 74 6.91 -1.41 -10.91
N VAL A 75 5.73 -0.94 -11.30
CA VAL A 75 5.51 0.46 -11.68
C VAL A 75 5.91 1.41 -10.54
N SER A 76 5.57 1.07 -9.28
CA SER A 76 5.96 1.86 -8.11
C SER A 76 7.47 2.00 -7.95
N TYR A 77 8.20 0.92 -8.17
CA TYR A 77 9.66 0.90 -8.03
C TYR A 77 10.31 1.79 -9.08
N GLN A 78 9.95 1.57 -10.35
CA GLN A 78 10.50 2.32 -11.49
C GLN A 78 10.17 3.81 -11.39
N ALA A 79 8.90 4.15 -11.11
CA ALA A 79 8.46 5.53 -11.05
C ALA A 79 9.04 6.33 -9.87
N LEU A 80 9.57 5.65 -8.85
CA LEU A 80 10.30 6.27 -7.75
C LEU A 80 11.81 6.44 -8.04
N GLY A 81 12.26 6.17 -9.27
CA GLY A 81 13.66 6.29 -9.69
C GLY A 81 14.48 4.99 -9.58
N GLY A 82 13.84 3.88 -9.23
CA GLY A 82 14.44 2.54 -9.29
C GLY A 82 15.74 2.36 -8.50
N ASP A 83 16.68 1.60 -9.07
CA ASP A 83 17.95 1.24 -8.42
C ASP A 83 18.78 2.48 -8.04
N GLU A 84 18.75 3.55 -8.84
CA GLU A 84 19.50 4.78 -8.57
C GLU A 84 18.97 5.48 -7.30
N ALA A 85 17.65 5.67 -7.21
CA ALA A 85 17.03 6.27 -6.03
C ALA A 85 17.17 5.39 -4.79
N MET A 86 17.03 4.07 -4.95
CA MET A 86 17.22 3.10 -3.88
C MET A 86 18.67 3.12 -3.35
N ALA A 87 19.67 3.22 -4.22
CA ALA A 87 21.07 3.28 -3.82
C ALA A 87 21.42 4.63 -3.15
N ALA A 88 20.81 5.72 -3.61
CA ALA A 88 21.03 7.05 -3.04
C ALA A 88 20.50 7.17 -1.60
N ASN A 89 19.30 6.64 -1.33
CA ASN A 89 18.72 6.62 0.01
C ASN A 89 17.69 5.47 0.16
N LYS A 90 18.15 4.29 0.61
CA LYS A 90 17.30 3.10 0.76
C LYS A 90 16.13 3.33 1.71
N GLU A 91 16.37 3.99 2.85
CA GLU A 91 15.32 4.21 3.86
C GLU A 91 14.20 5.10 3.31
N GLU A 92 14.56 6.23 2.71
CA GLU A 92 13.58 7.15 2.11
C GLU A 92 12.86 6.52 0.92
N PHE A 93 13.59 5.79 0.07
CA PHE A 93 12.98 5.06 -1.06
C PHE A 93 11.93 4.07 -0.57
N LEU A 94 12.28 3.24 0.42
CA LEU A 94 11.36 2.25 0.98
C LEU A 94 10.16 2.90 1.68
N ALA A 95 10.35 4.01 2.39
CA ALA A 95 9.24 4.75 2.99
C ALA A 95 8.25 5.30 1.94
N LYS A 96 8.76 5.84 0.82
CA LYS A 96 7.92 6.30 -0.30
C LYS A 96 7.20 5.15 -0.98
N MET A 97 7.91 4.04 -1.21
CA MET A 97 7.37 2.84 -1.83
C MET A 97 6.26 2.23 -0.97
N GLU A 98 6.48 2.12 0.34
CA GLU A 98 5.50 1.64 1.32
C GLU A 98 4.24 2.52 1.32
N ALA A 99 4.38 3.84 1.44
CA ALA A 99 3.24 4.75 1.43
C ALA A 99 2.41 4.63 0.15
N ALA A 100 3.08 4.52 -1.00
CA ALA A 100 2.42 4.33 -2.29
C ALA A 100 1.69 2.99 -2.41
N LEU A 101 2.33 1.90 -1.98
CA LEU A 101 1.75 0.55 -2.04
C LEU A 101 0.60 0.39 -1.05
N HIS A 102 0.71 0.90 0.18
CA HIS A 102 -0.42 0.95 1.12
C HIS A 102 -1.62 1.67 0.53
N TYR A 103 -1.40 2.82 -0.14
CA TYR A 103 -2.48 3.55 -0.79
C TYR A 103 -3.08 2.78 -1.97
N LEU A 104 -2.23 2.24 -2.84
CA LEU A 104 -2.63 1.50 -4.02
C LEU A 104 -3.42 0.22 -3.65
N ILE A 105 -2.94 -0.53 -2.67
CA ILE A 105 -3.63 -1.72 -2.15
C ILE A 105 -4.96 -1.33 -1.51
N ASN A 106 -5.04 -0.24 -0.74
CA ASN A 106 -6.29 0.19 -0.12
C ASN A 106 -7.32 0.69 -1.17
N LYS A 107 -6.87 1.48 -2.15
CA LYS A 107 -7.75 2.31 -3.00
C LYS A 107 -7.88 1.86 -4.45
N GLY A 108 -6.99 0.97 -4.91
CA GLY A 108 -6.90 0.56 -6.30
C GLY A 108 -6.34 1.63 -7.24
N GLY A 109 -6.04 1.22 -8.48
CA GLY A 109 -5.38 2.04 -9.49
C GLY A 109 -6.20 3.27 -9.88
N THR A 110 -7.51 3.16 -10.06
CA THR A 110 -8.35 4.31 -10.45
C THR A 110 -8.28 5.45 -9.43
N THR A 111 -8.43 5.15 -8.14
CA THR A 111 -8.36 6.17 -7.09
C THR A 111 -6.94 6.70 -6.94
N TRP A 112 -5.94 5.82 -7.04
CA TRP A 112 -4.53 6.18 -7.00
C TRP A 112 -4.24 7.25 -8.05
N ASN A 113 -4.58 6.99 -9.32
CA ASN A 113 -4.34 7.88 -10.46
C ASN A 113 -5.00 9.26 -10.31
N GLN A 114 -6.09 9.36 -9.54
CA GLN A 114 -6.82 10.61 -9.35
C GLN A 114 -6.34 11.44 -8.15
N ARG A 115 -5.81 10.78 -7.12
CA ARG A 115 -5.71 11.37 -5.76
C ARG A 115 -4.37 11.19 -5.08
N PHE A 116 -3.53 10.23 -5.47
CA PHE A 116 -2.33 9.90 -4.70
C PHE A 116 -1.40 11.12 -4.55
N GLU A 117 -0.88 11.66 -5.65
CA GLU A 117 0.02 12.82 -5.62
C GLU A 117 -0.59 14.06 -4.94
N LYS A 118 -1.91 14.26 -5.10
CA LYS A 118 -2.63 15.36 -4.43
C LYS A 118 -2.66 15.23 -2.91
N THR A 119 -2.67 13.99 -2.41
CA THR A 119 -2.75 13.66 -0.98
C THR A 119 -1.39 13.31 -0.38
N HIS A 120 -0.37 13.07 -1.21
CA HIS A 120 1.00 12.70 -0.82
C HIS A 120 2.00 13.63 -1.50
N LYS A 121 1.89 14.94 -1.26
CA LYS A 121 2.66 15.99 -1.97
C LYS A 121 4.19 15.87 -1.86
N GLY A 122 4.72 15.02 -0.98
CA GLY A 122 6.15 14.73 -0.84
C GLY A 122 6.65 13.51 -1.62
N ILE A 123 5.76 12.83 -2.36
CA ILE A 123 6.09 11.63 -3.14
C ILE A 123 5.78 11.93 -4.60
N ALA A 124 6.82 12.29 -5.35
CA ALA A 124 6.73 12.49 -6.80
C ALA A 124 6.98 11.17 -7.53
N TYR A 125 6.23 10.94 -8.61
CA TYR A 125 6.37 9.78 -9.49
C TYR A 125 6.84 10.29 -10.87
N GLU A 126 7.97 9.78 -11.32
CA GLU A 126 8.53 10.06 -12.65
C GLU A 126 8.10 8.95 -13.61
N TRP A 127 7.10 9.23 -14.43
CA TRP A 127 6.48 8.25 -15.32
C TRP A 127 7.27 7.97 -16.61
N ALA A 128 8.21 8.84 -16.95
CA ALA A 128 8.99 8.71 -18.18
C ALA A 128 9.77 7.38 -18.20
N GLY A 129 9.51 6.55 -19.20
CA GLY A 129 10.17 5.26 -19.38
C GLY A 129 9.70 4.15 -18.43
N VAL A 130 8.71 4.39 -17.57
CA VAL A 130 8.16 3.37 -16.66
C VAL A 130 7.39 2.32 -17.46
N LYS A 131 7.71 1.05 -17.26
CA LYS A 131 7.08 -0.07 -17.97
C LYS A 131 6.24 -0.96 -17.04
N ASN A 132 5.10 -1.43 -17.53
CA ASN A 132 4.30 -2.44 -16.85
C ASN A 132 4.87 -3.86 -17.05
N ALA A 133 4.20 -4.87 -16.50
CA ALA A 133 4.61 -6.28 -16.60
C ALA A 133 4.66 -6.82 -18.03
N ASP A 134 3.93 -6.21 -18.98
CA ASP A 134 3.96 -6.56 -20.41
C ASP A 134 5.09 -5.83 -21.17
N GLY A 135 5.93 -5.06 -20.48
CA GLY A 135 7.00 -4.26 -21.08
C GLY A 135 6.51 -2.99 -21.80
N LYS A 136 5.24 -2.62 -21.62
CA LYS A 136 4.65 -1.41 -22.24
C LYS A 136 4.88 -0.20 -21.35
N GLU A 137 5.25 0.93 -21.95
CA GLU A 137 5.33 2.19 -21.23
C GLU A 137 3.96 2.62 -20.72
N VAL A 138 3.92 3.13 -19.49
CA VAL A 138 2.69 3.53 -18.79
C VAL A 138 2.91 4.83 -18.03
N ASP A 139 1.85 5.62 -17.93
CA ASP A 139 1.80 6.89 -17.21
C ASP A 139 0.87 6.86 -15.98
N LYS A 140 0.37 5.67 -15.65
CA LYS A 140 -0.60 5.43 -14.58
C LYS A 140 -0.72 3.96 -14.23
N TYR A 141 -1.34 3.65 -13.09
CA TYR A 141 -1.68 2.28 -12.72
C TYR A 141 -2.91 1.75 -13.48
N ASP A 142 -2.95 0.43 -13.65
CA ASP A 142 -4.10 -0.26 -14.22
C ASP A 142 -5.36 -0.04 -13.37
N SER A 143 -6.41 0.48 -13.99
CA SER A 143 -7.71 0.73 -13.37
C SER A 143 -8.49 -0.56 -13.06
N MET A 144 -8.02 -1.71 -13.53
CA MET A 144 -8.51 -3.03 -13.14
C MET A 144 -8.04 -3.42 -11.73
N MET A 145 -6.99 -2.81 -11.19
CA MET A 145 -6.62 -2.98 -9.78
C MET A 145 -7.65 -2.28 -8.89
N LYS A 146 -8.56 -3.04 -8.26
CA LYS A 146 -9.68 -2.50 -7.49
C LYS A 146 -9.39 -2.24 -6.00
N GLY A 147 -8.25 -2.71 -5.50
CA GLY A 147 -7.85 -2.60 -4.09
C GLY A 147 -8.59 -3.55 -3.14
N ALA A 148 -8.22 -3.53 -1.86
CA ALA A 148 -8.66 -4.45 -0.81
C ALA A 148 -10.06 -4.16 -0.25
N THR A 149 -10.84 -3.31 -0.92
CA THR A 149 -12.19 -2.89 -0.50
C THR A 149 -13.31 -3.39 -1.43
N THR A 150 -13.00 -4.31 -2.35
CA THR A 150 -13.95 -4.88 -3.32
C THR A 150 -15.00 -5.78 -2.70
N GLY A 151 -16.03 -6.12 -3.50
CA GLY A 151 -17.12 -7.02 -3.13
C GLY A 151 -16.68 -8.31 -2.44
N PRO A 152 -15.78 -9.13 -3.04
CA PRO A 152 -15.31 -10.37 -2.42
C PRO A 152 -14.60 -10.16 -1.08
N MET A 153 -13.92 -9.03 -0.93
CA MET A 153 -13.20 -8.67 0.30
C MET A 153 -14.15 -8.30 1.46
N LYS A 154 -15.41 -7.94 1.20
CA LYS A 154 -16.33 -7.47 2.26
C LYS A 154 -16.51 -8.47 3.40
N LYS A 155 -16.60 -9.76 3.11
CA LYS A 155 -16.73 -10.79 4.15
C LYS A 155 -15.44 -10.87 4.98
N LYS A 156 -14.29 -10.89 4.31
CA LYS A 156 -12.98 -10.97 4.97
C LYS A 156 -12.66 -9.73 5.80
N LEU A 157 -13.06 -8.54 5.36
CA LEU A 157 -12.97 -7.32 6.16
C LEU A 157 -13.85 -7.37 7.42
N LYS A 158 -15.04 -7.99 7.34
CA LYS A 158 -15.87 -8.22 8.54
C LYS A 158 -15.22 -9.21 9.50
N ASP A 159 -14.63 -10.28 8.96
CA ASP A 159 -13.94 -11.29 9.77
C ASP A 159 -12.68 -10.71 10.44
N LEU A 160 -11.89 -9.93 9.70
CA LEU A 160 -10.75 -9.17 10.22
C LEU A 160 -11.19 -8.20 11.32
N LYS A 161 -12.30 -7.47 11.11
CA LYS A 161 -12.85 -6.57 12.12
C LYS A 161 -13.18 -7.30 13.43
N LYS A 162 -13.82 -8.47 13.35
CA LYS A 162 -14.14 -9.28 14.54
C LYS A 162 -12.88 -9.74 15.27
N GLN A 163 -11.85 -10.14 14.55
CA GLN A 163 -10.56 -10.53 15.15
C GLN A 163 -9.90 -9.34 15.86
N LEU A 164 -9.83 -8.18 15.21
CA LEU A 164 -9.33 -6.95 15.82
C LEU A 164 -10.14 -6.55 17.06
N GLU A 165 -11.46 -6.69 17.04
CA GLU A 165 -12.32 -6.42 18.19
C GLU A 165 -12.07 -7.40 19.35
N ALA A 166 -11.83 -8.67 19.07
CA ALA A 166 -11.44 -9.67 20.07
C ALA A 166 -10.09 -9.34 20.72
N ASP A 167 -9.18 -8.73 19.95
CA ASP A 167 -7.88 -8.21 20.43
C ASP A 167 -7.99 -6.83 21.10
N GLY A 168 -9.21 -6.35 21.38
CA GLY A 168 -9.47 -5.07 22.04
C GLY A 168 -9.33 -3.84 21.14
N LYS A 169 -9.17 -4.00 19.83
CA LYS A 169 -9.01 -2.93 18.83
C LYS A 169 -10.34 -2.68 18.10
N LYS A 170 -11.20 -1.83 18.67
CA LYS A 170 -12.46 -1.43 18.05
C LYS A 170 -12.24 -0.36 16.98
N LEU A 171 -12.35 -0.74 15.70
CA LEU A 171 -12.05 0.13 14.55
C LEU A 171 -13.26 0.44 13.68
N LYS A 172 -13.24 1.60 13.01
CA LYS A 172 -14.23 1.90 11.95
C LYS A 172 -13.86 1.10 10.70
N ASN A 173 -14.84 0.87 9.82
CA ASN A 173 -14.63 0.08 8.60
C ASN A 173 -13.52 0.64 7.69
N LYS A 174 -13.33 1.98 7.68
CA LYS A 174 -12.23 2.62 6.97
C LYS A 174 -10.87 2.17 7.54
N ASP A 175 -10.72 2.17 8.85
CA ASP A 175 -9.47 1.81 9.53
C ASP A 175 -9.18 0.31 9.38
N VAL A 176 -10.22 -0.54 9.35
CA VAL A 176 -10.06 -1.98 9.03
C VAL A 176 -9.54 -2.18 7.60
N ALA A 177 -9.99 -1.38 6.64
CA ALA A 177 -9.46 -1.43 5.27
C ALA A 177 -7.99 -0.96 5.20
N GLU A 178 -7.60 -0.01 6.06
CA GLU A 178 -6.20 0.40 6.21
C GLU A 178 -5.35 -0.75 6.78
N VAL A 179 -5.81 -1.42 7.84
CA VAL A 179 -5.15 -2.62 8.38
C VAL A 179 -5.01 -3.71 7.32
N ALA A 180 -6.07 -3.99 6.56
CA ALA A 180 -6.04 -4.99 5.49
C ALA A 180 -5.00 -4.66 4.41
N ALA A 181 -4.82 -3.38 4.08
CA ALA A 181 -3.84 -2.96 3.09
C ALA A 181 -2.40 -3.12 3.58
N VAL A 182 -2.12 -2.72 4.84
CA VAL A 182 -0.81 -2.91 5.47
C VAL A 182 -0.50 -4.40 5.63
N ALA A 183 -1.46 -5.18 6.10
CA ALA A 183 -1.33 -6.62 6.26
C ALA A 183 -1.02 -7.31 4.92
N ALA A 184 -1.77 -6.99 3.85
CA ALA A 184 -1.50 -7.54 2.52
C ALA A 184 -0.11 -7.14 1.99
N TYR A 185 0.33 -5.90 2.24
CA TYR A 185 1.68 -5.47 1.90
C TYR A 185 2.75 -6.29 2.64
N GLU A 186 2.61 -6.48 3.96
CA GLU A 186 3.54 -7.29 4.76
C GLU A 186 3.61 -8.75 4.28
N TYR A 187 2.47 -9.34 3.91
CA TYR A 187 2.46 -10.68 3.32
C TYR A 187 3.12 -10.71 1.93
N VAL A 188 2.87 -9.73 1.08
CA VAL A 188 3.48 -9.64 -0.27
C VAL A 188 5.00 -9.50 -0.21
N LYS A 189 5.56 -8.80 0.80
CA LYS A 189 7.02 -8.73 1.00
C LYS A 189 7.67 -10.10 1.13
N SER A 190 6.95 -11.11 1.63
CA SER A 190 7.48 -12.48 1.73
C SER A 190 7.77 -13.13 0.37
N PHE A 191 7.18 -12.62 -0.71
CA PHE A 191 7.41 -13.11 -2.07
C PHE A 191 8.68 -12.56 -2.72
N ASP A 192 9.29 -11.54 -2.12
CA ASP A 192 10.43 -10.83 -2.71
C ASP A 192 11.66 -11.73 -2.88
N THR A 193 11.93 -12.06 -4.15
CA THR A 193 13.10 -12.85 -4.57
C THR A 193 14.31 -11.99 -4.92
N GLU A 194 14.17 -10.67 -4.93
CA GLU A 194 15.22 -9.71 -5.31
C GLU A 194 15.83 -8.99 -4.10
N GLY A 195 15.22 -9.13 -2.92
CA GLY A 195 15.74 -8.59 -1.66
C GLY A 195 15.57 -7.07 -1.53
N VAL A 196 14.64 -6.48 -2.26
CA VAL A 196 14.24 -5.07 -2.15
C VAL A 196 13.76 -4.75 -0.73
N PHE A 197 12.98 -5.63 -0.11
CA PHE A 197 12.39 -5.43 1.21
C PHE A 197 13.15 -6.14 2.35
N LYS A 198 14.35 -6.67 2.07
CA LYS A 198 15.20 -7.38 3.03
C LYS A 198 16.36 -6.50 3.51
#